data_AF-A0A842W7Q3-F1
#
_entry.id   AF-A0A842W7Q3-F1
#
_cell.length_a   1.000
_cell.length_b   1.000
_cell.length_c   1.000
_cell.angle_alpha   90.00
_cell.angle_beta   90.00
_cell.angle_gamma   90.00
#
_symmetry.space_group_name_H-M   'P 1'
#
loop_
_entity.id
_entity.type
_entity.pdbx_description
1 polymer ?
#
loop_
_entity_poly.entity_id
_entity_poly.type
_entity_poly.pdbx_seq_one_letter_code
_entity_poly.pdbx_strand_id
1 'polypeptide(L)' 'MVGLDLISQIGITIFGVSAIVLIAKKNKWGFVVGLISQPFFFITSIINKQWGLFILSILYTFSWLFGIYEWFFKKKK' A
#
# COMPACT_ATOMS: atom_id res chain seq x y z
N MET A 1 -12.14 -19.16 -4.16
CA MET A 1 -11.72 -17.75 -3.96
C MET A 1 -11.22 -17.46 -2.54
N VAL A 2 -11.61 -18.21 -1.50
CA VAL A 2 -11.14 -18.01 -0.10
C VAL A 2 -9.62 -17.97 0.03
N GLY A 3 -8.88 -18.84 -0.68
CA GLY A 3 -7.41 -18.85 -0.61
C GLY A 3 -6.74 -17.59 -1.14
N LEU A 4 -7.24 -17.00 -2.24
CA LEU A 4 -6.68 -15.78 -2.81
C LEU A 4 -6.95 -14.57 -1.92
N ASP A 5 -8.13 -14.52 -1.31
CA ASP A 5 -8.47 -13.48 -0.34
C ASP A 5 -7.58 -13.56 0.91
N LEU A 6 -7.38 -14.77 1.47
CA LEU A 6 -6.49 -14.96 2.62
C LEU A 6 -5.05 -14.54 2.31
N ILE A 7 -4.50 -14.95 1.16
CA ILE A 7 -3.15 -14.52 0.71
C ILE A 7 -3.10 -12.99 0.60
N SER A 8 -4.18 -12.36 0.13
CA SER A 8 -4.25 -10.90 0.03
C SER A 8 -4.27 -10.23 1.39
N GLN A 9 -5.06 -10.72 2.34
CA GLN A 9 -5.07 -10.19 3.70
C GLN A 9 -3.70 -10.33 4.39
N ILE A 10 -3.03 -11.49 4.23
CA ILE A 10 -1.66 -11.71 4.73
C ILE A 10 -0.69 -10.70 4.09
N GLY A 11 -0.77 -10.50 2.76
CA GLY A 11 0.03 -9.51 2.05
C GLY A 11 -0.22 -8.09 2.56
N ILE A 12 -1.48 -7.69 2.73
CA ILE A 12 -1.87 -6.41 3.32
C ILE A 12 -1.24 -6.22 4.70
N THR A 13 -1.34 -7.23 5.58
CA THR A 13 -0.78 -7.14 6.93
C THR A 13 0.73 -6.98 6.89
N ILE A 14 1.44 -7.84 6.16
CA ILE A 14 2.91 -7.83 6.12
C ILE A 14 3.42 -6.53 5.50
N PHE A 15 2.95 -6.18 4.29
CA PHE A 15 3.46 -5.00 3.57
C PHE A 15 2.92 -3.70 4.16
N GLY A 16 1.63 -3.61 4.51
CA GLY A 16 1.03 -2.41 5.07
C GLY A 16 1.65 -2.00 6.41
N VAL A 17 1.80 -2.94 7.35
CA VAL A 17 2.43 -2.65 8.65
C VAL A 17 3.91 -2.31 8.48
N SER A 18 4.63 -3.08 7.64
CA SER A 18 6.05 -2.80 7.36
C SER A 18 6.27 -1.42 6.75
N ALA A 19 5.39 -0.99 5.84
CA ALA A 19 5.42 0.35 5.24
C ALA A 19 5.33 1.45 6.31
N ILE A 20 4.34 1.35 7.20
CA ILE A 20 4.12 2.32 8.28
C ILE A 20 5.33 2.38 9.22
N VAL A 21 5.86 1.21 9.64
CA VAL A 21 7.04 1.14 10.51
C VAL A 21 8.27 1.78 9.85
N LEU A 22 8.50 1.52 8.57
CA LEU A 22 9.61 2.11 7.83
C LEU A 22 9.47 3.64 7.72
N ILE A 23 8.27 4.15 7.44
CA ILE A 23 8.02 5.60 7.38
C ILE A 23 8.22 6.25 8.74
N ALA A 24 7.73 5.65 9.82
CA ALA A 24 7.94 6.14 11.19
C ALA A 24 9.44 6.23 11.55
N LYS A 25 10.26 5.31 11.01
CA LYS A 25 11.73 5.33 11.12
C LYS A 25 12.42 6.28 10.13
N LYS A 26 11.68 7.15 9.44
CA LYS A 26 12.18 8.04 8.38
C LYS A 26 12.91 7.28 7.25
N ASN A 27 12.52 6.04 6.99
CA ASN A 27 13.06 5.23 5.91
C ASN A 27 12.16 5.35 4.67
N LYS A 28 12.70 5.96 3.61
CA LYS A 28 12.01 6.18 2.32
C LYS A 28 11.46 4.92 1.67
N TRP A 29 12.05 3.75 1.93
CA TRP A 29 11.56 2.49 1.38
C TRP A 29 10.17 2.12 1.89
N GLY A 30 9.70 2.71 2.99
CA GLY A 30 8.34 2.50 3.46
C GLY A 30 7.27 2.90 2.45
N PHE A 31 7.48 3.94 1.64
CA PHE A 31 6.53 4.29 0.57
C PHE A 31 6.49 3.25 -0.56
N VAL A 32 7.63 2.63 -0.89
CA VAL A 32 7.70 1.55 -1.89
C VAL A 32 6.98 0.30 -1.37
N VAL A 33 7.24 -0.07 -0.11
CA VAL A 33 6.58 -1.21 0.54
C VAL A 33 5.05 -0.98 0.65
N GLY A 34 4.62 0.25 0.93
CA GLY A 34 3.20 0.62 0.95
C GLY A 34 2.55 0.51 -0.43
N LEU A 35 3.28 0.86 -1.51
CA LEU A 35 2.80 0.67 -2.87
C LEU A 35 2.64 -0.83 -3.21
N ILE A 36 3.58 -1.68 -2.78
CA ILE A 36 3.51 -3.15 -2.94
C ILE A 36 2.29 -3.74 -2.22
N SER A 37 1.79 -3.10 -1.16
CA SER A 37 0.58 -3.57 -0.48
C SER A 37 -0.70 -3.35 -1.29
N GLN A 38 -0.71 -2.41 -2.26
CA GLN A 38 -1.93 -1.99 -2.95
C GLN A 38 -2.60 -3.06 -3.82
N PRO A 39 -1.86 -3.88 -4.61
CA PRO A 39 -2.45 -5.01 -5.34
C PRO A 39 -3.30 -5.92 -4.45
N PHE A 40 -2.86 -6.20 -3.22
CA PHE A 40 -3.59 -7.05 -2.29
C PHE A 40 -4.88 -6.38 -1.79
N PHE A 41 -4.84 -5.07 -1.51
CA PHE A 41 -6.04 -4.29 -1.20
C PHE A 41 -7.05 -4.28 -2.35
N PHE A 42 -6.60 -4.16 -3.60
CA PHE A 42 -7.46 -4.27 -4.78
C PHE A 42 -8.09 -5.65 -4.91
N ILE A 43 -7.31 -6.72 -4.76
CA ILE A 43 -7.82 -8.09 -4.87
C ILE A 43 -8.88 -8.37 -3.80
N THR A 44 -8.61 -8.10 -2.53
CA THR A 44 -9.58 -8.37 -1.45
C THR A 44 -10.84 -7.51 -1.59
N SER A 45 -10.71 -6.23 -1.99
CA SER A 45 -11.87 -5.35 -2.13
C SER A 45 -12.78 -5.76 -3.28
N ILE A 46 -12.23 -6.24 -4.40
CA ILE A 46 -13.01 -6.74 -5.55
C ILE A 46 -13.70 -8.06 -5.20
N ILE A 47 -12.99 -9.01 -4.57
CA ILE A 47 -13.55 -10.31 -4.17
C ILE A 47 -14.73 -10.11 -3.21
N ASN A 48 -14.57 -9.21 -2.23
CA ASN A 48 -15.57 -8.96 -1.19
C ASN A 48 -16.56 -7.83 -1.52
N LYS A 49 -16.54 -7.28 -2.74
CA LYS A 49 -17.41 -6.17 -3.19
C LYS A 49 -17.35 -4.92 -2.29
N GLN A 50 -16.20 -4.66 -1.68
CA GLN A 50 -15.96 -3.53 -0.78
C GLN A 50 -15.55 -2.29 -1.59
N TRP A 51 -16.51 -1.64 -2.25
CA TRP A 51 -16.23 -0.49 -3.12
C TRP A 51 -15.61 0.71 -2.40
N GLY A 52 -15.95 0.93 -1.12
CA GLY A 52 -15.29 1.94 -0.31
C GLY A 52 -13.78 1.67 -0.15
N LEU A 53 -13.41 0.41 0.10
CA LEU A 53 -12.00 0.00 0.20
C LEU A 53 -11.30 0.04 -1.16
N PHE A 54 -12.01 -0.30 -2.24
CA PHE A 54 -11.47 -0.20 -3.60
C PHE A 54 -11.08 1.24 -3.93
N ILE A 55 -11.97 2.21 -3.70
CA ILE A 55 -11.68 3.64 -3.92
C ILE A 55 -10.54 4.10 -2.99
N LEU A 56 -10.54 3.68 -1.73
CA LEU A 56 -9.46 3.99 -0.80
C LEU A 56 -8.09 3.48 -1.30
N SER A 57 -8.06 2.30 -1.91
CA SER A 57 -6.85 1.70 -2.48
C SER A 57 -6.29 2.52 -3.65
N ILE A 58 -7.16 3.14 -4.44
CA ILE A 58 -6.75 4.10 -5.50
C ILE A 58 -6.08 5.32 -4.85
N LEU A 59 -6.72 5.91 -3.84
CA LEU A 59 -6.19 7.09 -3.14
C LEU A 59 -4.85 6.79 -2.44
N TYR A 60 -4.74 5.61 -1.83
CA TYR A 60 -3.51 5.13 -1.22
C TYR A 60 -2.42 4.92 -2.26
N THR A 61 -2.73 4.34 -3.41
CA THR A 61 -1.77 4.20 -4.52
C THR A 61 -1.17 5.55 -4.91
N PHE A 62 -2.01 6.59 -5.10
CA PHE A 62 -1.52 7.94 -5.38
C PHE A 62 -0.69 8.52 -4.24
N SER A 63 -1.10 8.30 -2.99
CA SER A 63 -0.39 8.77 -1.81
C SER A 63 1.00 8.12 -1.67
N TRP A 64 1.12 6.83 -1.95
CA TRP A 64 2.41 6.12 -1.96
C TRP A 64 3.32 6.61 -3.08
N LEU A 65 2.79 6.78 -4.29
CA LEU A 65 3.53 7.34 -5.42
C LEU A 65 4.02 8.77 -5.12
N PHE A 66 3.18 9.59 -4.51
CA PHE A 66 3.55 10.93 -4.06
C PHE A 66 4.69 10.87 -3.04
N GLY A 67 4.61 9.99 -2.05
CA GLY A 67 5.69 9.78 -1.08
C GLY A 67 6.99 9.31 -1.70
N ILE A 68 6.93 8.39 -2.69
CA ILE A 68 8.09 7.97 -3.48
C ILE A 68 8.69 9.17 -4.21
N TYR A 69 7.88 9.97 -4.90
CA TYR A 69 8.34 11.17 -5.60
C TYR A 69 9.06 12.15 -4.66
N GLU A 70 8.43 12.48 -3.53
CA GLU A 70 8.96 13.41 -2.54
C GLU A 70 10.26 12.94 -1.89
N TRP A 71 10.42 11.63 -1.62
CA TRP A 71 11.60 11.13 -0.90
C TRP A 71 12.73 10.62 -1.79
N PHE A 72 12.44 10.22 -3.02
CA PHE A 72 13.48 9.71 -3.94
C PHE A 72 13.92 10.75 -4.96
N PHE A 73 13.02 11.60 -5.45
CA PHE A 73 13.29 12.44 -6.63
C PHE A 73 13.34 13.93 -6.31
N LYS A 74 12.62 14.39 -5.28
CA LYS A 74 12.67 15.80 -4.89
C LYS A 74 14.03 16.12 -4.27
N LYS A 75 14.87 16.85 -5.02
CA LYS A 75 16.08 17.45 -4.48
C LYS A 75 15.68 18.44 -3.40
N LYS A 76 16.23 18.30 -2.19
CA LYS A 76 16.15 19.35 -1.17
C LYS A 76 16.74 20.62 -1.79
N LYS A 77 15.90 21.64 -1.99
CA LYS A 77 16.35 23.00 -2.28
C LYS A 77 17.16 23.53 -1.10
#